data_AF-A0A1C4WZC1-F1
#
_entry.id   AF-A0A1C4WZC1-F1
#
_cell.length_a   1.000
_cell.length_b   1.000
_cell.length_c   1.000
_cell.angle_alpha   90.00
_cell.angle_beta   90.00
_cell.angle_gamma   90.00
#
_symmetry.space_group_name_H-M   'P 1'
#
loop_
_entity.id
_entity.type
_entity.pdbx_description
1 polymer ?
#
loop_
_entity_poly.entity_id
_entity_poly.type
_entity_poly.pdbx_seq_one_letter_code
_entity_poly.pdbx_strand_id
1 'polypeptide(L)'
;MTSSPQTGVWTHPTGPRFEVTHQADGWHIAVYQRPDDQRPGARYVFDTADAAAEQVGVLTGKGYVHQPGLAATPPAGRDTLWTPGHLVGAVLLALAVVGFGMWILGY
;
A
#
# COMPACT_ATOMS: atom_id res chain seq x y z
N MET A 1 12.71 -10.87 -16.02
CA MET A 1 13.38 -9.89 -15.14
C MET A 1 12.37 -9.56 -14.06
N THR A 2 12.50 -10.15 -12.87
CA THR A 2 11.62 -9.87 -11.74
C THR A 2 12.10 -8.57 -11.10
N SER A 3 11.35 -7.49 -11.32
CA SER A 3 11.63 -6.19 -10.74
C SER A 3 11.29 -6.26 -9.25
N SER A 4 12.30 -6.24 -8.37
CA SER A 4 12.05 -6.15 -6.93
C SER A 4 11.19 -4.92 -6.63
N PRO A 5 10.09 -5.04 -5.87
CA PRO A 5 9.31 -3.89 -5.48
C PRO A 5 10.20 -2.92 -4.73
N GLN A 6 10.07 -1.64 -5.08
CA GLN A 6 10.75 -0.61 -4.32
C GLN A 6 10.09 -0.55 -2.93
N THR A 7 10.88 -0.39 -1.87
CA THR A 7 10.38 -0.04 -0.53
C THR A 7 10.38 1.48 -0.37
N GLY A 8 9.54 2.01 0.52
CA GLY A 8 9.49 3.44 0.81
C GLY A 8 8.07 3.95 0.95
N VAL A 9 7.84 5.19 0.52
CA VAL A 9 6.54 5.86 0.63
C VAL A 9 6.08 6.30 -0.76
N TRP A 10 4.82 6.04 -1.08
CA TRP A 10 4.13 6.52 -2.28
C TRP A 10 3.08 7.52 -1.88
N THR A 11 3.17 8.72 -2.42
CA THR A 11 2.25 9.82 -2.14
C THR A 11 1.58 10.29 -3.42
N HIS A 12 0.35 10.76 -3.30
CA HIS A 12 -0.36 11.45 -4.36
C HIS A 12 -0.93 12.77 -3.81
N PRO A 13 -0.95 13.87 -4.59
CA PRO A 13 -1.38 15.19 -4.09
C PRO A 13 -2.79 15.21 -3.48
N THR A 14 -3.67 14.34 -3.99
CA THR A 14 -5.08 14.24 -3.58
C THR A 14 -5.45 12.85 -3.07
N GLY A 15 -4.47 11.97 -2.88
CA GLY A 15 -4.70 10.56 -2.59
C GLY A 15 -4.10 10.11 -1.26
N PRO A 16 -4.44 8.89 -0.81
CA PRO A 16 -3.86 8.28 0.38
C PRO A 16 -2.34 8.14 0.28
N ARG A 17 -1.64 8.06 1.41
CA ARG A 17 -0.21 7.70 1.44
C ARG A 17 -0.10 6.18 1.53
N PHE A 18 0.75 5.57 0.71
CA PHE A 18 1.08 4.15 0.80
C PHE A 18 2.50 4.00 1.30
N GLU A 19 2.73 3.04 2.18
CA GLU A 19 4.06 2.70 2.64
C GLU A 19 4.32 1.23 2.34
N VAL A 20 5.37 0.95 1.57
CA VAL A 20 5.77 -0.41 1.21
C VAL A 20 7.03 -0.76 1.97
N THR A 21 6.94 -1.82 2.77
CA THR A 21 8.06 -2.37 3.55
C THR A 21 8.25 -3.85 3.23
N HIS A 22 9.46 -4.33 3.41
CA HIS A 22 9.75 -5.75 3.37
C HIS A 22 10.10 -6.20 4.79
N GLN A 23 9.38 -7.20 5.30
CA GLN A 23 9.54 -7.78 6.64
C GLN A 23 9.79 -9.29 6.50
N ALA A 24 10.08 -9.96 7.62
CA ALA A 24 10.46 -11.38 7.62
C ALA A 24 9.35 -12.32 7.08
N ASP A 25 8.11 -11.88 7.12
CA ASP A 25 6.90 -12.58 6.70
C ASP A 25 6.40 -12.17 5.30
N GLY A 26 7.06 -11.21 4.64
CA GLY A 26 6.75 -10.81 3.27
C GLY A 26 6.79 -9.32 3.02
N TRP A 27 6.14 -8.90 1.95
CA TRP A 27 5.99 -7.50 1.54
C TRP A 27 4.71 -6.90 2.10
N HIS A 28 4.83 -5.77 2.76
CA HIS A 28 3.74 -5.08 3.45
C HIS A 28 3.44 -3.77 2.77
N ILE A 29 2.18 -3.51 2.47
CA ILE A 29 1.69 -2.24 1.95
C ILE A 29 0.69 -1.67 2.95
N ALA A 30 1.08 -0.63 3.68
CA ALA A 30 0.20 0.09 4.58
C ALA A 30 -0.43 1.28 3.85
N VAL A 31 -1.73 1.51 4.06
CA VAL A 31 -2.51 2.58 3.44
C VAL A 31 -2.97 3.55 4.50
N TYR A 32 -2.56 4.80 4.35
CA TYR A 32 -2.90 5.93 5.21
C TYR A 32 -3.87 6.81 4.43
N GLN A 33 -5.06 7.07 4.97
CA GLN A 33 -6.10 7.80 4.24
C GLN A 33 -5.66 9.23 3.91
N ARG A 34 -4.83 9.82 4.78
CA ARG A 34 -4.21 11.13 4.58
C ARG A 34 -2.68 11.03 4.66
N PRO A 35 -1.96 11.96 4.00
CA PRO A 35 -0.50 12.02 4.06
C PRO A 35 0.06 12.20 5.47
N ASP A 36 -0.69 12.82 6.37
CA ASP A 36 -0.27 13.10 7.75
C ASP A 36 -0.81 12.09 8.77
N ASP A 37 -1.53 11.05 8.33
CA ASP A 37 -2.06 10.06 9.25
C ASP A 37 -0.93 9.28 9.92
N GLN A 38 -1.05 9.11 11.24
CA GLN A 38 -0.10 8.33 12.04
C GLN A 38 -0.46 6.84 12.08
N ARG A 39 -1.69 6.48 11.70
CA ARG A 39 -2.18 5.10 11.69
C ARG A 39 -2.68 4.73 10.30
N PRO A 40 -2.27 3.58 9.76
CA PRO A 40 -2.81 3.12 8.50
C PRO A 40 -4.26 2.66 8.70
N GLY A 41 -5.13 3.03 7.77
CA GLY A 41 -6.51 2.55 7.71
C GLY A 41 -6.62 1.13 7.17
N ALA A 42 -5.62 0.67 6.40
CA ALA A 42 -5.52 -0.70 5.92
C ALA A 42 -4.06 -1.15 5.80
N ARG A 43 -3.83 -2.46 5.88
CA ARG A 43 -2.52 -3.09 5.64
C ARG A 43 -2.72 -4.34 4.79
N TYR A 44 -1.82 -4.54 3.85
CA TYR A 44 -1.82 -5.66 2.92
C TYR A 44 -0.49 -6.37 2.98
N VAL A 45 -0.50 -7.71 2.96
CA VAL A 45 0.71 -8.53 3.02
C VAL A 45 0.76 -9.41 1.78
N PHE A 46 1.93 -9.47 1.17
CA PHE A 46 2.21 -10.24 -0.04
C PHE A 46 3.43 -11.13 0.21
N ASP A 47 3.26 -12.43 0.06
CA ASP A 47 4.34 -13.40 0.32
C ASP A 47 5.43 -13.37 -0.75
N THR A 48 5.14 -12.78 -1.92
CA THR A 48 6.05 -12.70 -3.06
C THR A 48 6.35 -11.27 -3.47
N ALA A 49 7.59 -11.07 -3.92
CA ALA A 49 8.03 -9.80 -4.49
C ALA A 49 7.24 -9.43 -5.76
N ASP A 50 6.85 -10.42 -6.58
CA ASP A 50 6.13 -10.16 -7.83
C ASP A 50 4.73 -9.57 -7.57
N ALA A 51 3.98 -10.12 -6.60
CA ALA A 51 2.66 -9.60 -6.25
C ALA A 51 2.74 -8.18 -5.67
N ALA A 52 3.74 -7.88 -4.84
CA ALA A 52 3.95 -6.53 -4.34
C ALA A 52 4.43 -5.56 -5.45
N ALA A 53 5.26 -6.02 -6.39
CA ALA A 53 5.70 -5.23 -7.52
C ALA A 53 4.55 -4.87 -8.47
N GLU A 54 3.59 -5.79 -8.67
CA GLU A 54 2.37 -5.50 -9.43
C GLU A 54 1.58 -4.35 -8.79
N GLN A 55 1.42 -4.37 -7.46
CA GLN A 55 0.72 -3.29 -6.75
C GLN A 55 1.46 -1.96 -6.79
N VAL A 56 2.79 -1.98 -6.63
CA VAL A 56 3.63 -0.78 -6.79
C VAL A 56 3.55 -0.23 -8.23
N GLY A 57 3.45 -1.11 -9.23
CA GLY A 57 3.21 -0.76 -10.62
C GLY A 57 1.87 -0.04 -10.80
N VAL A 58 0.80 -0.53 -10.17
CA VAL A 58 -0.52 0.14 -10.17
C VAL A 58 -0.44 1.53 -9.51
N LEU A 59 0.28 1.68 -8.40
CA LEU A 59 0.48 2.98 -7.75
C LEU A 59 1.18 3.96 -8.69
N THR A 60 2.27 3.53 -9.32
CA THR A 60 3.02 4.33 -10.28
C THR A 60 2.13 4.74 -11.47
N GLY A 61 1.37 3.80 -12.02
CA GLY A 61 0.43 4.06 -13.11
C GLY A 61 -0.71 5.02 -12.75
N LYS A 62 -1.06 5.13 -11.47
CA LYS A 62 -2.06 6.09 -10.94
C LYS A 62 -1.47 7.46 -10.59
N GLY A 63 -0.19 7.70 -10.89
CA GLY A 63 0.48 8.97 -10.63
C GLY A 63 1.02 9.14 -9.22
N TYR A 64 1.08 8.06 -8.44
CA TYR A 64 1.76 8.11 -7.15
C TYR A 64 3.26 8.24 -7.34
N VAL A 65 3.87 9.13 -6.57
CA VAL A 65 5.32 9.39 -6.61
C VAL A 65 6.00 8.65 -5.48
N HIS A 66 7.01 7.85 -5.82
CA HIS A 66 7.87 7.16 -4.86
C HIS A 66 8.83 8.16 -4.21
N GLN A 67 8.89 8.14 -2.88
CA GLN A 67 9.78 8.94 -2.05
C GLN A 67 10.79 8.01 -1.35
N PRO A 68 11.98 7.79 -1.96
CA PRO A 68 12.98 6.85 -1.42
C PRO A 68 13.66 7.32 -0.13
N GLY A 69 13.51 8.61 0.23
CA GLY A 69 14.12 9.20 1.43
C GLY A 69 13.24 9.16 2.69
N LEU A 70 11.94 8.84 2.56
CA LEU A 70 11.09 8.61 3.71
C LEU A 70 11.17 7.13 4.06
N ALA A 71 11.77 6.82 5.21
CA ALA A 71 11.66 5.48 5.78
C ALA A 71 10.18 5.23 6.08
N ALA A 72 9.62 4.16 5.50
CA ALA A 72 8.30 3.70 5.87
C ALA A 72 8.27 3.42 7.38
N THR A 73 7.23 3.89 8.06
CA THR A 73 7.16 3.77 9.51
C THR A 73 6.84 2.31 9.82
N PRO A 74 7.69 1.58 10.55
CA PRO A 74 7.36 0.22 10.93
C PRO A 74 6.06 0.23 11.73
N PRO A 75 5.11 -0.66 11.44
CA PRO A 75 3.80 -0.64 12.05
C PRO A 75 3.94 -0.73 13.58
N ALA A 76 3.61 0.36 14.28
CA ALA A 76 3.52 0.35 15.73
C ALA A 76 2.34 -0.52 16.15
N GLY A 77 2.61 -1.62 16.86
CA GLY A 77 1.63 -2.36 17.65
C GLY A 77 0.79 -3.38 16.87
N ARG A 78 0.67 -4.55 17.51
CA ARG A 78 -0.21 -5.67 17.16
C ARG A 78 -1.69 -5.27 17.11
N ASP A 79 -2.44 -6.11 16.39
CA ASP A 79 -3.90 -6.28 16.44
C ASP A 79 -4.77 -5.31 15.63
N THR A 80 -4.78 -5.48 14.31
CA THR A 80 -6.00 -5.30 13.50
C THR A 80 -5.97 -6.32 12.37
N LEU A 81 -6.85 -7.32 12.45
CA LEU A 81 -7.10 -8.42 11.50
C LEU A 81 -6.01 -8.66 10.43
N TRP A 82 -5.00 -9.43 10.81
CA TRP A 82 -4.11 -10.09 9.88
C TRP A 82 -4.89 -11.22 9.20
N THR A 83 -5.36 -10.99 7.97
CA THR A 83 -6.02 -12.05 7.19
C THR A 83 -4.97 -12.60 6.23
N PRO A 84 -4.32 -13.74 6.53
CA PRO A 84 -3.45 -14.39 5.58
C PRO A 84 -4.32 -14.92 4.44
N GLY A 85 -4.17 -14.34 3.26
CA GLY A 85 -4.99 -14.71 2.12
C GLY A 85 -4.46 -14.07 0.86
N HIS A 86 -3.73 -14.86 0.07
CA HIS A 86 -3.08 -14.50 -1.20
C HIS A 86 -4.00 -13.78 -2.21
N LEU A 87 -5.33 -13.84 -2.04
CA LEU A 87 -6.33 -13.16 -2.86
C LEU A 87 -7.08 -12.03 -2.12
N VAL A 88 -7.16 -12.10 -0.80
CA VAL A 88 -7.95 -11.15 0.01
C VAL A 88 -7.24 -9.81 0.09
N GLY A 89 -5.91 -9.80 0.23
CA GLY A 89 -5.14 -8.57 0.30
C GLY A 89 -5.20 -7.74 -1.00
N ALA A 90 -4.96 -8.38 -2.14
CA ALA A 90 -5.01 -7.73 -3.45
C ALA A 90 -6.43 -7.22 -3.80
N VAL A 91 -7.47 -8.01 -3.52
CA VAL A 91 -8.86 -7.62 -3.78
C VAL A 91 -9.31 -6.49 -2.85
N LEU A 92 -8.97 -6.53 -1.56
CA LEU A 92 -9.31 -5.46 -0.63
C LEU A 92 -8.53 -4.18 -0.92
N LEU A 93 -7.28 -4.27 -1.38
CA LEU A 93 -6.52 -3.10 -1.84
C LEU A 93 -7.14 -2.51 -3.10
N ALA A 94 -7.45 -3.35 -4.09
CA ALA A 94 -8.14 -2.91 -5.30
C ALA A 94 -9.49 -2.25 -4.97
N LEU A 95 -10.28 -2.82 -4.05
CA LEU A 95 -11.54 -2.23 -3.59
C LEU A 95 -11.35 -0.94 -2.80
N ALA A 96 -10.31 -0.80 -1.97
CA ALA A 96 -10.02 0.45 -1.29
C ALA A 96 -9.67 1.56 -2.30
N VAL A 97 -8.89 1.23 -3.33
CA VAL A 97 -8.50 2.19 -4.37
C VAL A 97 -9.67 2.51 -5.32
N VAL A 98 -10.52 1.54 -5.67
CA VAL A 98 -11.68 1.72 -6.56
C VAL A 98 -12.85 2.38 -5.83
N GLY A 99 -13.16 1.95 -4.62
CA GLY A 99 -14.20 2.54 -3.77
C GLY A 99 -13.92 4.01 -3.45
N PHE A 100 -12.65 4.39 -3.27
CA PHE A 100 -12.26 5.79 -3.12
C PHE A 100 -12.32 6.58 -4.44
N GLY A 101 -11.99 5.94 -5.58
CA GLY A 101 -12.14 6.55 -6.91
C GLY A 101 -13.59 6.93 -7.23
N MET A 102 -14.57 6.16 -6.76
CA MET A 102 -16.00 6.50 -6.89
C MET A 102 -16.43 7.67 -5.98
N TRP A 103 -15.77 7.88 -4.83
CA TRP A 103 -16.08 9.00 -3.94
C TRP A 103 -15.59 10.35 -4.49
N ILE A 104 -14.51 10.36 -5.30
CA ILE A 104 -13.97 11.57 -5.92
C ILE A 104 -14.78 12.03 -7.15
N LEU A 105 -15.44 11.12 -7.86
CA LEU A 105 -16.26 11.43 -9.05
C LEU A 105 -17.74 11.71 -8.73
N GLY A 106 -18.15 11.53 -7.47
CA GLY A 106 -19.51 11.74 -6.99
C GLY A 106 -19.62 12.88 -6.00
N TYR A 107 -19.12 14.07 -6.34
CA TYR A 107 -19.50 15.34 -5.68
C TYR A 107 -19.32 16.53 -6.63
#